data_AF-A0A0D0A7D8-F1
#
_entry.id   AF-A0A0D0A7D8-F1
#
_cell.length_a   1.000
_cell.length_b   1.000
_cell.length_c   1.000
_cell.angle_alpha   90.00
_cell.angle_beta   90.00
_cell.angle_gamma   90.00
#
_symmetry.space_group_name_H-M   'P 1'
#
loop_
_entity.id
_entity.type
_entity.pdbx_description
1 polymer ?
#
loop_
_entity_poly.entity_id
_entity_poly.type
_entity_poly.pdbx_seq_one_letter_code
_entity_poly.pdbx_strand_id
1 'polypeptide(L)' 'EHRTSDCNAYKTEHCVNCNNDNHTSWSRKCSEFKRRLKILNNSYPENRMPYYPTETPWT' A
#
# COMPACT_ATOMS: atom_id res chain seq x y z
N GLU A 1 20.51 -7.48 6.21
CA GLU A 1 19.58 -7.11 5.11
C GLU A 1 19.38 -8.32 4.21
N HIS A 2 18.16 -8.57 3.73
CA HIS A 2 17.82 -9.70 2.85
C HIS A 2 17.61 -9.20 1.42
N ARG A 3 18.43 -9.66 0.45
CA ARG A 3 18.28 -9.27 -0.96
C ARG A 3 17.20 -10.12 -1.63
N THR A 4 16.37 -9.49 -2.45
CA THR A 4 15.30 -10.18 -3.19
C THR A 4 15.84 -11.28 -4.11
N SER A 5 17.05 -11.12 -4.64
CA SER A 5 17.73 -12.13 -5.47
C SER A 5 18.03 -13.43 -4.72
N ASP A 6 18.21 -13.34 -3.40
CA ASP A 6 18.64 -14.44 -2.54
C ASP A 6 17.45 -15.00 -1.73
N CYS A 7 16.23 -14.58 -2.09
CA CYS A 7 15.00 -14.98 -1.45
C CYS A 7 14.57 -16.37 -1.93
N ASN A 8 14.80 -17.39 -1.10
CA ASN A 8 14.33 -18.76 -1.33
C ASN A 8 12.87 -18.99 -0.88
N ALA A 9 12.17 -17.92 -0.48
CA ALA A 9 10.81 -17.96 0.04
C ALA A 9 9.82 -18.08 -1.15
N TYR A 10 9.79 -19.25 -1.78
CA TYR A 10 8.94 -19.50 -2.94
C TYR A 10 7.46 -19.52 -2.54
N LYS A 11 6.69 -18.57 -3.06
CA LYS A 11 5.23 -18.40 -2.83
C LYS A 11 4.81 -18.22 -1.37
N THR A 12 5.73 -17.88 -0.47
CA THR A 12 5.38 -17.46 0.89
C THR A 12 4.99 -16.00 0.84
N GLU A 13 3.70 -15.70 1.04
CA GLU A 13 3.25 -14.33 1.23
C GLU A 13 3.53 -13.95 2.68
N HIS A 14 4.21 -12.84 2.93
CA HIS A 14 4.36 -12.32 4.29
C HIS A 14 4.24 -10.79 4.27
N CYS A 15 3.44 -10.28 5.19
CA CYS A 15 3.22 -8.85 5.35
C CYS A 15 3.97 -8.37 6.59
N VAL A 16 5.10 -7.71 6.37
CA VAL A 16 5.88 -7.07 7.46
C VAL A 16 5.15 -5.94 8.16
N ASN A 17 4.08 -5.40 7.55
CA ASN A 17 3.32 -4.30 8.15
C ASN A 17 2.38 -4.79 9.26
N CYS A 18 1.79 -5.97 9.09
CA CYS A 18 0.85 -6.55 10.07
C CYS A 18 1.27 -7.94 10.57
N ASN A 19 2.51 -8.37 10.28
CA ASN A 19 3.10 -9.66 10.62
C ASN A 19 2.19 -10.86 10.32
N ASN A 20 1.70 -10.96 9.08
CA ASN A 20 0.75 -12.00 8.68
C ASN A 20 1.22 -12.69 7.39
N ASP A 21 1.10 -14.02 7.33
CA ASP A 21 1.52 -14.87 6.21
C ASP A 21 0.44 -15.07 5.13
N ASN A 22 -0.72 -14.40 5.27
CA ASN A 22 -1.85 -14.54 4.34
C ASN A 22 -1.79 -13.57 3.16
N HIS A 23 -0.88 -12.61 3.18
CA HIS A 23 -0.71 -11.62 2.11
C HIS A 23 0.67 -10.98 2.16
N THR A 24 1.04 -10.36 1.05
CA THR A 24 2.28 -9.61 0.90
C THR A 24 2.17 -8.16 1.40
N SER A 25 3.28 -7.53 1.74
CA SER A 25 3.32 -6.19 2.38
C SER A 25 2.70 -5.05 1.57
N TRP A 26 2.67 -5.16 0.24
CA TRP A 26 2.02 -4.25 -0.72
C TRP A 26 0.53 -4.54 -0.97
N SER A 27 -0.05 -5.54 -0.30
CA SER A 27 -1.47 -5.89 -0.49
C SER A 27 -2.38 -4.79 0.06
N ARG A 28 -3.31 -4.31 -0.78
CA ARG A 28 -4.36 -3.36 -0.39
C ARG A 28 -5.39 -3.95 0.59
N LYS A 29 -5.35 -5.27 0.81
CA LYS A 29 -6.22 -5.94 1.79
C LYS A 29 -5.65 -5.89 3.21
N CYS A 30 -4.38 -5.49 3.39
CA CYS A 30 -3.74 -5.38 4.70
C CYS A 30 -4.53 -4.44 5.63
N SER A 31 -4.78 -4.88 6.86
CA SER A 31 -5.47 -4.09 7.89
C SER A 31 -4.70 -2.82 8.25
N GLU A 32 -3.38 -2.93 8.39
CA GLU A 32 -2.49 -1.79 8.67
C GLU A 32 -2.45 -0.79 7.53
N PHE A 33 -2.46 -1.28 6.28
CA PHE A 33 -2.61 -0.40 5.12
C PHE A 33 -3.93 0.39 5.18
N LYS A 34 -5.06 -0.29 5.44
CA LYS A 34 -6.37 0.37 5.58
C LYS A 34 -6.39 1.37 6.73
N ARG A 35 -5.76 1.05 7.86
CA ARG A 35 -5.64 1.94 9.03
C ARG A 35 -4.91 3.23 8.66
N ARG A 36 -3.72 3.10 8.05
CA ARG A 36 -2.90 4.25 7.61
C ARG A 36 -3.61 5.06 6.53
N LEU A 37 -4.27 4.40 5.58
CA LEU A 37 -5.07 5.06 4.55
C LEU A 37 -6.20 5.90 5.16
N LYS A 38 -6.91 5.38 6.18
CA LYS A 38 -7.95 6.14 6.88
C LYS A 38 -7.39 7.36 7.59
N ILE A 39 -6.23 7.23 8.25
CA ILE A 39 -5.54 8.34 8.90
C ILE A 39 -5.16 9.41 7.87
N LEU A 40 -4.52 9.01 6.77
CA LEU A 40 -4.13 9.94 5.70
C LEU A 40 -5.35 10.65 5.10
N ASN A 41 -6.44 9.93 4.83
CA ASN A 41 -7.67 10.52 4.32
C ASN A 41 -8.37 11.45 5.32
N ASN A 42 -8.12 11.30 6.63
CA ASN A 42 -8.60 12.22 7.64
C ASN A 42 -7.71 13.46 7.75
N SER A 43 -6.39 13.31 7.61
CA SER A 43 -5.43 14.42 7.62
C SER A 43 -5.50 15.26 6.35
N TYR A 44 -5.80 14.63 5.21
CA TYR A 44 -5.85 15.26 3.89
C TYR A 44 -7.24 15.02 3.27
N PRO A 45 -8.21 15.92 3.51
CA PRO A 45 -9.56 15.78 2.97
C PRO A 45 -9.59 15.77 1.43
N GLU A 46 -8.59 16.36 0.78
CA GLU A 46 -8.41 16.32 -0.68
C GLU A 46 -8.31 14.91 -1.24
N ASN A 47 -7.79 13.94 -0.47
CA ASN A 47 -7.74 12.53 -0.90
C ASN A 47 -9.13 11.90 -1.11
N ARG A 48 -10.18 12.51 -0.55
CA ARG A 48 -11.57 12.07 -0.74
C ARG A 48 -12.31 12.87 -1.81
N MET A 49 -11.70 13.93 -2.32
CA MET A 49 -12.33 14.75 -3.34
C MET A 49 -12.25 14.05 -4.70
N PRO A 50 -13.29 14.16 -5.53
CA PRO A 50 -13.22 13.70 -6.91
C PRO A 50 -12.07 14.41 -7.64
N TYR A 51 -11.25 13.64 -8.34
CA TYR A 51 -10.22 14.20 -9.20
C TYR A 51 -10.87 14.73 -10.49
N TYR A 52 -10.76 16.04 -10.72
CA TYR A 52 -11.16 16.67 -11.97
C TYR A 52 -9.89 16.90 -12.81
N PRO A 53 -9.63 16.07 -13.83
CA PRO A 53 -8.45 16.27 -14.68
C PRO A 53 -8.53 17.64 -15.36
N THR A 54 -7.44 18.40 -15.28
CA THR A 54 -7.29 19.62 -16.08
C THR A 54 -7.00 19.24 -17.53
N GLU A 55 -7.53 20.02 -18.49
CA GLU A 55 -7.33 19.79 -19.93
C GLU A 55 -5.86 19.88 -20.36
N THR A 56 -5.01 20.47 -19.52
CA THR A 56 -3.56 20.50 -19.71
C THR A 56 -2.95 19.15 -19.33
N PRO A 57 -2.42 18.37 -20.30
CA PRO A 57 -1.58 17.23 -19.97
C PRO A 57 -0.34 17.72 -19.23
N TRP A 58 0.01 17.05 -18.13
CA TRP A 58 1.26 17.33 -17.41
C TRP A 58 2.42 16.90 -18.31
N THR A 59 3.10 17.86 -18.94
CA THR A 59 4.36 17.69 -19.69
C THR A 59 5.57 18.02 -18.84
#